data_AF-A0A7V6W5D7-F1
#
_entry.id   AF-A0A7V6W5D7-F1
#
_cell.length_a   1.000
_cell.length_b   1.000
_cell.length_c   1.000
_cell.angle_alpha   90.00
_cell.angle_beta   90.00
_cell.angle_gamma   90.00
#
_symmetry.space_group_name_H-M   'P 1'
#
loop_
_entity.id
_entity.type
_entity.pdbx_description
1 polymer ?
#
loop_
_entity_poly.entity_id
_entity_poly.type
_entity_poly.pdbx_seq_one_letter_code
_entity_poly.pdbx_strand_id
1 'polypeptide(L)'
;MPSLFTTYAIAFALTLVAGLATGIGGIAVLNIKQNNIRYLAMALGLSAGVMIYVSFMELMPQAETFLVNYYGEAKAGWLLIVGFFVGIALIAIIDHLVPEPQNPHEPC
;
A
#
# COMPACT_ATOMS: atom_id res chain seq x y z
N MET A 1 -1.00 -23.08 21.13
CA MET A 1 -1.29 -21.64 21.21
C MET A 1 0.05 -20.94 21.47
N PRO A 2 0.66 -20.25 20.49
CA PRO A 2 1.84 -19.43 20.79
C PRO A 2 1.46 -18.49 21.95
N SER A 3 2.37 -18.27 22.90
CA SER A 3 2.11 -17.33 23.97
C SER A 3 1.85 -15.94 23.35
N LEU A 4 0.83 -15.23 23.84
CA LEU A 4 0.44 -13.91 23.32
C LEU A 4 1.65 -12.97 23.19
N PHE A 5 2.58 -13.08 24.14
CA PHE A 5 3.86 -12.36 24.13
C PHE A 5 4.67 -12.58 22.84
N THR A 6 4.76 -13.82 22.34
CA THR A 6 5.47 -14.15 21.10
C THR A 6 4.79 -13.52 19.89
N THR A 7 3.46 -13.50 19.81
CA THR A 7 2.74 -12.86 18.70
C THR A 7 2.99 -11.35 18.66
N TYR A 8 2.91 -10.67 19.80
CA TYR A 8 3.18 -9.22 19.87
C TYR A 8 4.64 -8.90 19.58
N ALA A 9 5.58 -9.69 20.10
CA ALA A 9 7.01 -9.50 19.84
C ALA A 9 7.36 -9.69 18.36
N ILE A 10 6.79 -10.70 17.70
CA ILE A 10 6.97 -10.94 16.26
C ILE A 10 6.36 -9.80 15.44
N ALA A 11 5.13 -9.38 15.74
CA ALA A 11 4.49 -8.28 15.04
C ALA A 11 5.32 -6.99 15.17
N PHE A 12 5.81 -6.67 16.37
CA PHE A 12 6.68 -5.51 16.60
C PHE A 12 7.99 -5.60 15.83
N ALA A 13 8.67 -6.75 15.84
CA ALA A 13 9.91 -6.96 15.10
C ALA A 13 9.69 -6.80 13.58
N LEU A 14 8.61 -7.35 13.03
CA LEU A 14 8.27 -7.21 11.61
C LEU A 14 7.97 -5.76 11.24
N THR A 15 7.21 -5.03 12.06
CA THR A 15 6.94 -3.59 11.83
C THR A 15 8.22 -2.76 11.91
N LEU A 16 9.13 -3.07 12.84
CA LEU A 16 10.41 -2.38 12.96
C LEU A 16 11.30 -2.60 11.74
N VAL A 17 11.36 -3.84 11.22
CA VAL A 17 12.09 -4.15 9.99
C VAL A 17 11.48 -3.42 8.78
N ALA A 18 10.16 -3.39 8.65
CA ALA A 18 9.49 -2.65 7.58
C ALA A 18 9.77 -1.14 7.64
N GLY A 19 9.76 -0.56 8.85
CA GLY A 19 10.12 0.84 9.07
C GLY A 19 11.58 1.14 8.69
N LEU A 20 12.52 0.27 9.09
CA LEU A 20 13.94 0.40 8.73
C LEU A 20 14.15 0.28 7.21
N ALA A 21 13.44 -0.62 6.53
CA ALA A 21 13.49 -0.75 5.07
C ALA A 21 13.05 0.55 4.37
N THR A 22 12.00 1.22 4.87
CA THR A 22 11.55 2.51 4.36
C THR A 22 12.61 3.60 4.60
N GLY A 23 13.22 3.63 5.78
CA GLY A 23 14.30 4.56 6.11
C GLY A 23 15.54 4.39 5.24
N ILE A 24 15.97 3.14 5.00
CA ILE A 24 17.08 2.82 4.10
C ILE A 24 16.76 3.27 2.66
N GLY A 25 15.54 3.00 2.18
CA GLY A 25 15.06 3.49 0.89
C GLY A 25 15.10 5.02 0.79
N GLY A 26 14.70 5.73 1.84
CA GLY A 26 14.78 7.19 1.93
C GLY A 26 16.22 7.73 1.85
N ILE A 27 17.14 7.17 2.62
CA ILE A 27 18.57 7.56 2.61
C ILE A 27 19.22 7.31 1.24
N ALA A 28 18.84 6.21 0.57
CA ALA A 28 19.31 5.91 -0.77
C ALA A 28 18.91 7.00 -1.78
N VAL A 29 17.70 7.57 -1.65
CA VAL A 29 17.21 8.65 -2.52
C VAL A 29 17.91 9.99 -2.24
N LEU A 30 18.27 10.29 -0.99
CA LEU A 30 18.96 11.54 -0.62
C LEU A 30 20.35 11.69 -1.28
N ASN A 31 21.02 10.58 -1.58
CA ASN A 31 22.32 10.58 -2.26
C ASN A 31 22.21 10.73 -3.79
N ILE A 32 21.01 10.65 -4.36
CA ILE A 32 20.78 10.82 -5.79
C ILE A 32 20.63 12.31 -6.09
N LYS A 33 21.54 12.87 -6.90
CA LYS A 33 21.38 14.24 -7.42
C LYS A 33 20.04 14.34 -8.16
N GLN A 34 19.26 15.40 -7.86
CA GLN A 34 17.89 15.65 -8.33
C GLN A 34 17.66 15.57 -9.85
N ASN A 35 18.72 15.48 -10.67
CA ASN A 35 18.64 15.44 -12.13
C ASN A 35 18.40 14.04 -12.73
N ASN A 36 18.42 12.98 -11.90
CA ASN A 36 18.30 11.60 -12.37
C ASN A 36 16.86 11.05 -12.28
N ILE A 37 15.91 11.72 -12.94
CA ILE A 37 14.46 11.36 -12.99
C ILE A 37 14.24 9.88 -13.34
N ARG A 38 15.13 9.29 -14.17
CA ARG A 38 15.07 7.86 -14.55
C ARG A 38 15.16 6.91 -13.36
N TYR A 39 16.02 7.18 -12.39
CA TYR A 39 16.16 6.34 -11.19
C TYR A 39 14.95 6.49 -10.27
N LEU A 40 14.44 7.71 -10.12
CA LEU A 40 13.25 7.97 -9.32
C LEU A 40 12.01 7.28 -9.90
N ALA A 41 11.80 7.39 -11.23
CA ALA A 41 10.72 6.72 -11.92
C ALA A 41 10.81 5.19 -11.83
N MET A 42 12.02 4.62 -11.92
CA MET A 42 12.23 3.18 -11.76
C MET A 42 11.90 2.71 -10.34
N ALA A 43 12.30 3.45 -9.31
CA ALA A 43 12.00 3.11 -7.91
C ALA A 43 10.50 3.21 -7.59
N LEU A 44 9.84 4.29 -8.05
CA LEU A 44 8.39 4.47 -7.93
C LEU A 44 7.61 3.37 -8.66
N GLY A 45 8.02 3.04 -9.89
CA GLY A 45 7.41 1.97 -10.67
C GLY A 45 7.57 0.59 -10.01
N LEU A 46 8.74 0.29 -9.44
CA LEU A 46 8.97 -0.93 -8.68
C LEU A 46 8.04 -1.00 -7.45
N SER A 47 7.93 0.09 -6.69
CA SER A 47 7.04 0.14 -5.52
C SER A 47 5.57 -0.04 -5.90
N ALA A 48 5.11 0.64 -6.95
CA ALA A 48 3.76 0.49 -7.47
C ALA A 48 3.48 -0.96 -7.91
N GLY A 49 4.44 -1.60 -8.59
CA GLY A 49 4.35 -2.99 -9.02
C GLY A 49 4.19 -3.97 -7.85
N VAL A 50 5.02 -3.86 -6.81
CA VAL A 50 4.92 -4.71 -5.62
C VAL A 50 3.57 -4.53 -4.91
N MET A 51 3.09 -3.30 -4.77
CA MET A 51 1.80 -3.03 -4.11
C MET A 51 0.61 -3.58 -4.91
N ILE A 52 0.64 -3.50 -6.24
CA ILE A 52 -0.37 -4.14 -7.10
C ILE A 52 -0.34 -5.66 -6.91
N TYR A 53 0.85 -6.28 -6.95
CA TYR A 53 0.99 -7.73 -6.77
C TYR A 53 0.42 -8.19 -5.42
N VAL A 54 0.83 -7.57 -4.31
CA VAL A 54 0.34 -7.89 -2.96
C VAL A 54 -1.18 -7.72 -2.87
N SER A 55 -1.73 -6.65 -3.47
CA SER A 55 -3.17 -6.39 -3.45
C SER A 55 -3.99 -7.46 -4.15
N PHE A 56 -3.58 -7.88 -5.36
CA PHE A 56 -4.34 -8.84 -6.16
C PHE A 56 -4.04 -10.30 -5.82
N MET A 57 -2.79 -10.64 -5.49
CA MET A 57 -2.37 -12.03 -5.28
C MET A 57 -2.42 -12.46 -3.82
N GLU A 58 -2.37 -11.53 -2.86
CA GLU A 58 -2.46 -11.87 -1.43
C GLU A 58 -3.77 -11.36 -0.81
N LEU A 59 -4.04 -10.06 -0.89
CA LEU A 59 -5.17 -9.46 -0.16
C LEU A 59 -6.54 -9.85 -0.73
N MET A 60 -6.71 -9.80 -2.05
CA MET A 60 -7.97 -10.17 -2.71
C MET A 60 -8.42 -11.62 -2.43
N PRO A 61 -7.59 -12.67 -2.64
CA PRO A 61 -8.02 -14.04 -2.37
C PRO A 61 -8.21 -14.34 -0.88
N GLN A 62 -7.46 -13.66 0.01
CA GLN A 62 -7.72 -13.74 1.45
C GLN A 62 -9.11 -13.16 1.77
N ALA A 63 -9.43 -11.97 1.26
CA ALA A 63 -10.72 -11.33 1.45
C ALA A 63 -11.88 -12.19 0.90
N GLU A 64 -11.72 -12.78 -0.28
CA GLU A 64 -12.68 -13.71 -0.87
C GLU A 64 -12.91 -14.92 0.05
N THR A 65 -11.83 -15.58 0.49
CA THR A 65 -11.91 -16.74 1.40
C THR A 65 -12.65 -16.38 2.69
N PHE A 66 -12.37 -15.22 3.28
CA PHE A 66 -13.10 -14.76 4.47
C PHE A 66 -14.58 -14.50 4.17
N LEU A 67 -14.91 -13.85 3.06
CA LEU A 67 -16.28 -13.51 2.69
C LEU A 67 -17.12 -14.74 2.35
N VAL A 68 -16.56 -15.70 1.62
CA VAL A 68 -17.23 -16.96 1.26
C VAL A 68 -17.60 -17.75 2.50
N ASN A 69 -16.69 -17.84 3.49
CA ASN A 69 -16.93 -18.55 4.74
C ASN A 69 -18.11 -17.98 5.56
N TYR A 70 -18.39 -16.67 5.47
CA TYR A 70 -19.46 -16.03 6.25
C TYR A 70 -20.76 -15.80 5.47
N TYR A 71 -20.70 -15.48 4.16
CA TYR A 71 -21.84 -15.03 3.37
C TYR A 71 -22.21 -15.98 2.21
N GLY A 72 -21.40 -17.01 1.95
CA GLY A 72 -21.54 -17.94 0.83
C GLY A 72 -21.01 -17.39 -0.50
N GLU A 73 -20.74 -18.29 -1.46
CA GLU A 73 -20.02 -17.99 -2.71
C GLU A 73 -20.66 -16.86 -3.53
N ALA A 74 -21.98 -16.91 -3.74
CA ALA A 74 -22.66 -15.95 -4.61
C ALA A 74 -22.68 -14.52 -4.05
N LYS A 75 -22.77 -14.34 -2.72
CA LYS A 75 -22.79 -13.01 -2.09
C LYS A 75 -21.38 -12.46 -1.87
N ALA A 76 -20.40 -13.34 -1.65
CA ALA A 76 -19.01 -12.96 -1.43
C ALA A 76 -18.41 -12.21 -2.62
N GLY A 77 -18.62 -12.68 -3.85
CA GLY A 77 -18.13 -12.02 -5.06
C GLY A 77 -18.67 -10.60 -5.23
N TRP A 78 -19.98 -10.40 -5.03
CA TRP A 78 -20.59 -9.07 -5.07
C TRP A 78 -20.04 -8.14 -3.99
N LEU A 79 -19.88 -8.64 -2.76
CA LEU A 79 -19.36 -7.83 -1.65
C LEU A 79 -17.89 -7.42 -1.88
N LEU A 80 -17.09 -8.31 -2.47
CA LEU A 80 -15.69 -8.04 -2.81
C LEU A 80 -15.59 -6.93 -3.85
N ILE A 81 -16.38 -7.02 -4.93
CA ILE A 81 -16.41 -6.00 -5.99
C ILE A 81 -16.84 -4.65 -5.41
N VAL A 82 -17.95 -4.62 -4.66
CA VAL A 82 -18.45 -3.38 -4.04
C VAL A 82 -17.41 -2.81 -3.07
N GLY A 83 -16.79 -3.64 -2.24
CA GLY A 83 -15.75 -3.22 -1.30
C GLY A 83 -14.53 -2.63 -2.00
N PHE A 84 -14.11 -3.21 -3.12
CA PHE A 84 -12.99 -2.71 -3.92
C PHE A 84 -13.29 -1.32 -4.51
N PHE A 85 -14.44 -1.13 -5.13
CA PHE A 85 -14.83 0.18 -5.69
C PHE A 85 -15.07 1.24 -4.61
N VAL A 86 -15.65 0.86 -3.46
CA VAL A 86 -15.77 1.75 -2.30
C VAL A 86 -14.39 2.18 -1.80
N GLY A 87 -13.43 1.26 -1.74
CA GLY A 87 -12.04 1.57 -1.39
C GLY A 87 -11.40 2.58 -2.35
N ILE A 88 -11.57 2.39 -3.67
CA ILE A 88 -11.09 3.35 -4.68
C ILE A 88 -11.76 4.71 -4.51
N ALA A 89 -13.08 4.76 -4.35
CA ALA A 89 -13.82 6.00 -4.16
C ALA A 89 -13.37 6.74 -2.90
N LEU A 90 -13.11 6.01 -1.80
CA LEU A 90 -12.60 6.58 -0.57
C LEU A 90 -11.22 7.21 -0.77
N ILE A 91 -10.29 6.50 -1.44
CA ILE A 91 -8.95 7.05 -1.73
C ILE A 91 -9.05 8.29 -2.62
N ALA A 92 -9.91 8.27 -3.64
CA ALA A 92 -10.13 9.43 -4.52
C ALA A 92 -10.71 10.64 -3.77
N ILE A 93 -11.61 10.41 -2.80
CA ILE A 93 -12.13 11.47 -1.93
C ILE A 93 -11.01 12.03 -1.03
N ILE A 94 -10.16 11.16 -0.46
CA ILE A 94 -9.02 11.60 0.34
C ILE A 94 -8.08 12.46 -0.51
N ASP A 95 -7.73 12.01 -1.71
CA ASP A 95 -6.84 12.74 -2.62
C ASP A 95 -7.40 14.12 -2.98
N HIS A 96 -8.72 14.20 -3.24
CA HIS A 96 -9.39 15.48 -3.50
C HIS A 96 -9.40 16.44 -2.29
N LEU A 97 -9.39 15.89 -1.06
CA LEU A 97 -9.36 16.68 0.17
C LEU A 97 -7.96 17.14 0.55
N VAL A 98 -6.90 16.52 0.01
CA VAL A 98 -5.51 16.93 0.26
C VAL A 98 -5.17 18.10 -0.67
N PRO A 99 -5.02 19.34 -0.16
CA PRO A 99 -4.64 20.47 -0.99
C PRO A 99 -3.19 20.29 -1.46
N GLU A 100 -2.94 20.52 -2.75
CA GLU A 100 -1.60 20.53 -3.31
C GLU A 100 -0.78 21.68 -2.68
N PRO A 101 0.45 21.45 -2.19
CA PRO A 101 1.36 22.54 -1.92
C PRO A 101 1.73 23.20 -3.25
N GLN A 102 1.40 24.49 -3.40
CA GLN A 102 1.83 25.35 -4.50
C GLN A 102 3.32 25.14 -4.77
N ASN A 103 3.62 24.49 -5.90
CA ASN A 103 4.95 24.13 -6.34
C ASN A 103 5.55 25.32 -7.11
N PRO A 104 6.83 25.73 -6.92
CA PRO A 104 7.45 26.92 -7.55
C PRO A 104 7.64 26.88 -9.08
N HIS A 105 6.89 26.04 -9.81
CA HIS A 105 7.02 25.80 -11.25
C HIS A 105 5.95 26.51 -12.11
N GLU A 106 5.26 27.51 -11.55
CA GLU A 106 4.48 28.47 -12.34
C GLU A 106 5.38 29.64 -12.76
N PRO A 107 5.80 29.78 -14.03
CA PRO A 107 6.10 31.10 -14.58
C PRO A 107 4.77 31.81 -14.87
N CYS A 108 4.67 33.06 -14.43
CA CYS A 108 3.58 33.98 -14.77
C CYS A 108 3.31 34.07 -16.28
#